data_AF-A0A820DT49-F1
#
_entry.id   AF-A0A820DT49-F1
#
_cell.length_a   1.000
_cell.length_b   1.000
_cell.length_c   1.000
_cell.angle_alpha   90.00
_cell.angle_beta   90.00
_cell.angle_gamma   90.00
#
_symmetry.space_group_name_H-M   'P 1'
#
loop_
_entity.id
_entity.type
_entity.pdbx_description
1 polymer ?
#
loop_
_entity_poly.entity_id
_entity_poly.type
_entity_poly.pdbx_seq_one_letter_code
_entity_poly.pdbx_strand_id
1 'polypeptide(L)' 'SFGYSTRRFHHLSPHDSSDIKVGINRFGHIGRLVFRCALEEGIQVVAVNG' A
#
# COMPACT_ATOMS: atom_id res chain seq x y z
N SER A 1 18.41 12.47 -7.16
CA SER A 1 18.27 11.06 -6.75
C SER A 1 16.99 10.87 -5.97
N PHE A 2 15.99 10.17 -6.53
CA PHE A 2 14.80 9.76 -5.78
C PHE A 2 15.13 8.43 -5.08
N GLY A 3 15.36 8.47 -3.76
CA GLY A 3 15.67 7.29 -2.97
C GLY A 3 14.39 6.57 -2.57
N TYR A 4 14.25 5.30 -2.98
CA TYR A 4 13.21 4.42 -2.44
C TYR A 4 13.69 3.89 -1.09
N SER A 5 13.05 4.32 0.00
CA SER A 5 13.32 3.77 1.33
C SER A 5 12.57 2.44 1.48
N THR A 6 13.27 1.34 1.22
CA THR A 6 12.75 -0.01 1.54
C THR A 6 12.84 -0.21 3.04
N ARG A 7 11.74 0.07 3.76
CA ARG A 7 11.60 -0.39 5.15
C ARG A 7 11.39 -1.90 5.14
N ARG A 8 12.10 -2.62 6.01
CA ARG A 8 11.94 -4.07 6.18
C ARG A 8 10.51 -4.38 6.62
N PHE A 9 9.89 -5.33 5.93
CA PHE A 9 8.60 -5.88 6.33
C PHE A 9 8.81 -6.79 7.54
N HIS A 10 8.16 -6.47 8.65
CA HIS A 10 8.01 -7.41 9.75
C HIS A 10 6.86 -8.36 9.38
N HIS A 11 7.06 -9.67 9.59
CA HIS A 11 5.99 -10.65 9.43
C HIS A 11 4.92 -10.38 10.50
N LEU A 12 3.84 -9.71 10.13
CA LEU A 12 2.70 -9.50 11.01
C LEU A 12 1.96 -10.83 11.15
N SER A 13 1.72 -11.24 12.40
CA SER A 13 0.82 -12.35 12.71
C SER A 13 -0.54 -12.11 12.03
N PRO A 14 -1.19 -13.12 11.45
CA PRO A 14 -2.48 -12.97 10.76
C PRO A 14 -3.62 -12.48 11.68
N HIS A 15 -3.39 -12.39 12.99
CA HIS A 15 -4.36 -11.92 13.98
C HIS A 15 -4.16 -10.46 14.44
N ASP A 16 -3.06 -9.80 14.08
CA ASP A 16 -2.89 -8.36 14.25
C ASP A 16 -3.33 -7.64 12.98
N SER A 17 -4.59 -7.83 12.57
CA SER A 17 -5.24 -7.04 11.53
C SER A 17 -5.54 -5.64 12.06
N SER A 18 -4.53 -4.93 12.56
CA SER A 18 -4.57 -3.49 12.71
C SER A 18 -4.89 -2.93 11.33
N ASP A 19 -6.05 -2.28 11.17
CA ASP A 19 -6.57 -1.74 9.90
C ASP A 19 -5.46 -1.18 9.02
N ILE A 20 -4.95 -2.00 8.08
CA ILE A 20 -3.83 -1.61 7.24
C ILE A 20 -4.37 -0.55 6.28
N LYS A 21 -3.75 0.64 6.35
CA LYS A 21 -4.09 1.80 5.53
C LYS A 21 -2.99 2.05 4.52
N VAL A 22 -3.35 2.15 3.24
CA VAL A 22 -2.41 2.38 2.14
C VAL A 22 -2.65 3.73 1.51
N GLY A 23 -1.57 4.50 1.32
CA GLY A 23 -1.55 5.73 0.54
C GLY A 23 -0.75 5.54 -0.75
N ILE A 24 -1.28 6.03 -1.88
CA ILE A 24 -0.65 5.90 -3.20
C ILE A 24 -0.28 7.29 -3.72
N ASN A 25 1.01 7.63 -3.69
CA ASN A 25 1.47 8.99 -4.03
C ASN A 25 1.54 9.30 -5.55
N ARG A 26 1.46 8.28 -6.42
CA ARG A 26 1.54 8.42 -7.90
C ARG A 26 0.57 7.44 -8.56
N PHE A 27 -0.56 7.92 -9.08
CA PHE A 27 -1.58 7.08 -9.71
C PHE A 27 -1.36 6.79 -11.21
N GLY A 28 -0.13 6.42 -11.56
CA GLY A 28 0.24 5.95 -12.90
C GLY A 28 -0.01 4.44 -13.08
N HIS A 29 0.73 3.81 -13.99
CA HIS A 29 0.63 2.37 -14.22
C HIS A 29 0.83 1.54 -12.94
N ILE A 30 1.87 1.84 -12.15
CA ILE A 30 2.16 1.13 -10.88
C ILE A 30 1.11 1.45 -9.82
N GLY A 31 0.69 2.72 -9.69
CA GLY A 31 -0.33 3.12 -8.72
C GLY A 31 -1.66 2.38 -8.91
N ARG A 32 -2.06 2.15 -10.17
CA ARG A 32 -3.26 1.35 -10.50
C ARG A 32 -3.13 -0.13 -10.11
N LEU A 33 -1.95 -0.72 -10.29
CA LEU A 33 -1.69 -2.11 -9.89
C LEU A 33 -1.77 -2.28 -8.37
N VAL A 34 -1.12 -1.37 -7.63
CA VAL A 34 -1.15 -1.36 -6.16
C VAL A 34 -2.56 -1.14 -5.63
N PHE A 35 -3.32 -0.23 -6.23
CA PHE A 35 -4.71 0.02 -5.85
C PHE A 35 -5.60 -1.22 -6.03
N ARG A 36 -5.46 -1.91 -7.16
CA ARG A 36 -6.22 -3.14 -7.43
C ARG A 36 -5.91 -4.23 -6.40
N CYS A 37 -4.63 -4.46 -6.12
CA CYS A 37 -4.22 -5.45 -5.12
C CYS A 37 -4.74 -5.09 -3.72
N ALA A 38 -4.69 -3.81 -3.33
CA ALA A 38 -5.23 -3.37 -2.06
C ALA A 38 -6.75 -3.64 -1.94
N LEU A 39 -7.52 -3.44 -3.02
CA LEU A 39 -8.95 -3.76 -3.03
C LEU A 39 -9.22 -5.27 -2.94
N GLU A 40 -8.46 -6.09 -3.66
CA GLU A 40 -8.58 -7.56 -3.64
C GLU A 40 -8.30 -8.14 -2.25
N GLU A 41 -7.35 -7.54 -1.52
CA GLU A 41 -6.97 -7.94 -0.16
C GLU A 41 -7.82 -7.26 0.94
N GLY A 42 -8.83 -6.47 0.57
CA GLY A 42 -9.69 -5.76 1.54
C GLY A 42 -8.97 -4.66 2.34
N ILE A 43 -7.85 -4.16 1.84
CA ILE A 43 -7.02 -3.13 2.47
C ILE A 43 -7.62 -1.75 2.21
N GLN A 44 -7.68 -0.90 3.23
CA GLN A 44 -8.23 0.44 3.10
C GLN A 44 -7.23 1.38 2.40
N VAL A 45 -7.57 1.84 1.20
CA VAL A 45 -6.81 2.91 0.53
C VAL A 45 -7.31 4.26 1.03
N VAL A 46 -6.44 5.05 1.69
CA VAL A 46 -6.82 6.30 2.37
C VAL A 46 -6.44 7.56 1.60
N ALA A 47 -5.54 7.46 0.63
CA ALA A 47 -5.13 8.59 -0.19
C ALA A 47 -4.60 8.13 -1.55
N VAL A 48 -4.96 8.86 -2.61
CA VAL A 48 -4.41 8.69 -3.96
C VAL A 48 -4.05 10.07 -4.49
N ASN A 49 -2.76 10.30 -4.74
CA ASN A 49 -2.24 11.51 -5.37
C ASN A 49 -1.80 11.19 -6.81
N GLY A 50 -2.10 12.12 -7.74
CA GLY A 50 -1.84 11.99 -9.18
C GLY A 50 -0.90 13.08 -9.68
#